data_AF-A0A945IAQ1-F1
#
_entry.id   AF-A0A945IAQ1-F1
#
_cell.length_a   1.000
_cell.length_b   1.000
_cell.length_c   1.000
_cell.angle_alpha   90.00
_cell.angle_beta   90.00
_cell.angle_gamma   90.00
#
_symmetry.space_group_name_H-M   'P 1'
#
loop_
_entity.id
_entity.type
_entity.pdbx_description
1 polymer ?
#
loop_
_entity_poly.entity_id
_entity_poly.type
_entity_poly.pdbx_seq_one_letter_code
_entity_poly.pdbx_strand_id
1 'polypeptide(L)'
;MLRLHVLLLFSVLLCFPFFVQAQTFNFVADENIMLSNDEAFAGDRVKIYTIVVNNDFQSLSADVVFYNKKEEIGRVSVTNLGFEEAKQVWVSYSLPAGEQELEVELVQAIGTRDGGEVVDIPDEQIADFEISRVFNIDTDTDGDDIGDTEDTDDDNDGLEDTDEEGRGTDPLKPDTDGDGLNDKQEVDAGLNPVRSDTDGDGHGDKEDLFPTNGKEWADADSDGVGDNSDIDDDNDGLSDEDEKAFGSDPLDADTDDDGVSDNEEKIHGSDPQKPDSDNDGISDKDEIDAGLNPADSDSDHDGVEDNIEYELGTDPLNPDSDDDGLTDGKEVEIGTNPLQSDTDGDGVPDQLDMFPINAEESVDTDLDGVGNNEDTDDDNDTLEDVEEHSFGSNPLKADSDDDGLTDSEEKDQGTNPVSADTDSDGQLDSEDEEPLKPSRQSLFSGSMAAKRIVQFSALLSFILFIVFYGCYVQKKR
;
A
#
# COMPACT_ATOMS: atom_id res chain seq x y z
N MET A 1 -36.02 78.76 -35.26
CA MET A 1 -36.36 80.14 -35.72
C MET A 1 -35.83 81.14 -34.70
N LEU A 2 -35.38 82.33 -35.15
CA LEU A 2 -35.47 83.68 -34.53
C LEU A 2 -35.87 83.81 -33.03
N ARG A 3 -35.27 84.65 -32.16
CA ARG A 3 -34.37 85.85 -32.24
C ARG A 3 -33.42 85.88 -31.00
N LEU A 4 -32.31 86.61 -30.82
CA LEU A 4 -31.61 87.75 -31.49
C LEU A 4 -31.98 89.20 -31.02
N HIS A 5 -30.93 90.00 -30.68
CA HIS A 5 -30.90 91.43 -30.19
C HIS A 5 -31.28 91.67 -28.71
N VAL A 6 -30.80 92.67 -27.93
CA VAL A 6 -29.77 93.77 -28.01
C VAL A 6 -29.50 94.23 -26.54
N LEU A 7 -28.35 94.69 -25.99
CA LEU A 7 -27.06 95.31 -26.40
C LEU A 7 -26.96 96.85 -26.18
N LEU A 8 -26.58 97.27 -24.96
CA LEU A 8 -26.12 98.62 -24.53
C LEU A 8 -25.43 98.45 -23.15
N LEU A 9 -24.14 98.73 -22.88
CA LEU A 9 -23.17 99.76 -23.30
C LEU A 9 -23.35 101.10 -22.55
N PHE A 10 -22.57 101.29 -21.49
CA PHE A 10 -22.22 102.61 -20.95
C PHE A 10 -20.75 102.63 -20.51
N SER A 11 -20.06 103.75 -20.73
CA SER A 11 -18.63 103.92 -20.44
C SER A 11 -18.39 105.26 -19.77
N VAL A 12 -17.69 105.25 -18.64
CA VAL A 12 -17.01 106.42 -18.06
C VAL A 12 -15.65 105.93 -17.52
N LEU A 13 -14.59 106.66 -17.83
CA LEU A 13 -13.21 106.37 -17.44
C LEU A 13 -12.64 107.59 -16.69
N LEU A 14 -11.57 107.38 -15.89
CA LEU A 14 -10.74 108.40 -15.22
C LEU A 14 -11.42 109.14 -14.03
N CYS A 15 -10.82 109.31 -12.84
CA CYS A 15 -9.42 109.13 -12.39
C CYS A 15 -9.31 108.51 -10.98
N PHE A 16 -8.21 107.80 -10.71
CA PHE A 16 -7.67 107.53 -9.36
C PHE A 16 -6.93 108.76 -8.80
N PRO A 17 -6.71 108.86 -7.47
CA PRO A 17 -5.49 108.28 -6.89
C PRO A 17 -5.72 107.38 -5.66
N PHE A 18 -4.81 106.41 -5.52
CA PHE A 18 -4.61 105.43 -4.44
C PHE A 18 -5.08 105.80 -3.02
N PHE A 19 -5.70 104.80 -2.37
CA PHE A 19 -5.18 104.26 -1.11
C PHE A 19 -5.02 102.73 -1.27
N VAL A 20 -4.01 102.14 -0.61
CA VAL A 20 -3.72 100.70 -0.64
C VAL A 20 -4.17 100.07 0.66
N GLN A 21 -4.90 98.95 0.61
CA GLN A 21 -4.95 97.99 1.72
C GLN A 21 -5.43 96.60 1.25
N ALA A 22 -4.69 95.57 1.68
CA ALA A 22 -4.97 94.12 1.58
C ALA A 22 -5.14 93.50 0.17
N GLN A 23 -4.45 92.38 -0.05
CA GLN A 23 -4.76 91.39 -1.09
C GLN A 23 -6.00 90.59 -0.67
N THR A 24 -6.72 90.04 -1.64
CA THR A 24 -7.63 88.89 -1.43
C THR A 24 -7.09 87.74 -2.26
N PHE A 25 -6.61 86.67 -1.59
CA PHE A 25 -6.31 85.42 -2.28
C PHE A 25 -7.55 84.95 -3.04
N ASN A 26 -7.37 84.54 -4.29
CA ASN A 26 -8.43 83.93 -5.09
C ASN A 26 -8.00 82.52 -5.48
N PHE A 27 -8.21 81.58 -4.56
CA PHE A 27 -8.30 80.17 -4.92
C PHE A 27 -9.74 79.90 -5.38
N VAL A 28 -9.88 79.14 -6.47
CA VAL A 28 -11.17 78.57 -6.88
C VAL A 28 -11.21 77.16 -6.32
N ALA A 29 -12.14 76.91 -5.42
CA ALA A 29 -12.29 75.63 -4.73
C ALA A 29 -13.76 75.19 -4.75
N ASP A 30 -14.07 74.30 -5.69
CA ASP A 30 -14.97 73.17 -5.48
C ASP A 30 -14.09 71.92 -5.70
N GLU A 31 -14.27 70.87 -4.89
CA GLU A 31 -13.73 69.51 -5.13
C GLU A 31 -12.18 69.38 -5.27
N ASN A 32 -11.40 70.05 -4.41
CA ASN A 32 -9.91 70.01 -4.43
C ASN A 32 -9.24 68.81 -3.70
N ILE A 33 -10.00 67.86 -3.15
CA ILE A 33 -9.50 66.58 -2.61
C ILE A 33 -10.02 65.44 -3.48
N MET A 34 -9.10 64.77 -4.17
CA MET A 34 -9.38 63.67 -5.10
C MET A 34 -8.72 62.38 -4.63
N LEU A 35 -9.37 61.25 -4.89
CA LEU A 35 -8.81 59.92 -4.70
C LEU A 35 -8.26 59.40 -6.03
N SER A 36 -7.35 58.42 -6.01
CA SER A 36 -6.86 57.77 -7.24
C SER A 36 -7.84 56.77 -7.84
N ASN A 37 -8.75 56.30 -7.00
CA ASN A 37 -9.97 55.58 -7.34
C ASN A 37 -11.04 56.17 -6.41
N ASP A 38 -12.16 56.65 -6.95
CA ASP A 38 -13.30 57.12 -6.15
C ASP A 38 -14.34 55.98 -5.91
N GLU A 39 -14.16 54.83 -6.58
CA GLU A 39 -14.90 53.57 -6.44
C GLU A 39 -14.03 52.57 -5.65
N ALA A 40 -13.62 52.94 -4.43
CA ALA A 40 -12.60 52.22 -3.65
C ALA A 40 -13.11 51.76 -2.29
N PHE A 41 -12.91 50.49 -1.96
CA PHE A 41 -13.45 49.82 -0.77
C PHE A 41 -12.53 49.87 0.46
N ALA A 42 -12.98 49.27 1.56
CA ALA A 42 -12.24 49.14 2.80
C ALA A 42 -10.90 48.39 2.61
N GLY A 43 -9.86 48.85 3.30
CA GLY A 43 -8.48 48.38 3.16
C GLY A 43 -7.72 48.99 1.97
N ASP A 44 -8.41 49.40 0.90
CA ASP A 44 -7.82 49.72 -0.40
C ASP A 44 -6.86 50.93 -0.38
N ARG A 45 -5.81 50.86 -1.20
CA ARG A 45 -4.62 51.72 -1.17
C ARG A 45 -4.65 52.86 -2.18
N VAL A 46 -5.59 53.77 -1.97
CA VAL A 46 -5.70 55.00 -2.76
C VAL A 46 -4.54 55.98 -2.53
N LYS A 47 -4.37 56.89 -3.50
CA LYS A 47 -3.64 58.15 -3.32
C LYS A 47 -4.66 59.26 -3.08
N ILE A 48 -4.55 59.94 -1.95
CA ILE A 48 -5.29 61.18 -1.68
C ILE A 48 -4.42 62.30 -2.24
N TYR A 49 -4.97 63.14 -3.13
CA TYR A 49 -4.21 64.23 -3.76
C TYR A 49 -4.96 65.55 -3.80
N THR A 50 -4.16 66.63 -3.77
CA THR A 50 -4.60 68.01 -3.97
C THR A 50 -3.62 68.77 -4.86
N ILE A 51 -3.96 69.99 -5.25
CA ILE A 51 -3.16 70.84 -6.13
C ILE A 51 -2.86 72.17 -5.42
N VAL A 52 -1.59 72.38 -5.06
CA VAL A 52 -1.12 73.69 -4.58
C VAL A 52 -0.88 74.60 -5.77
N VAL A 53 -1.46 75.80 -5.76
CA VAL A 53 -1.30 76.83 -6.80
C VAL A 53 -0.72 78.09 -6.16
N ASN A 54 0.23 78.76 -6.81
CA ASN A 54 0.79 80.02 -6.30
C ASN A 54 0.45 81.20 -7.24
N ASN A 55 -0.53 82.00 -6.82
CA ASN A 55 -0.99 83.18 -7.56
C ASN A 55 -0.53 84.54 -6.99
N ASP A 56 0.27 84.54 -5.91
CA ASP A 56 0.52 85.73 -5.08
C ASP A 56 2.00 85.99 -4.72
N PHE A 57 2.91 85.05 -5.00
CA PHE A 57 4.35 85.17 -4.71
C PHE A 57 5.23 84.80 -5.91
N GLN A 58 6.43 85.38 -6.01
CA GLN A 58 7.44 84.95 -7.00
C GLN A 58 7.85 83.49 -6.82
N SER A 59 7.88 83.03 -5.55
CA SER A 59 8.03 81.62 -5.19
C SER A 59 7.36 81.33 -3.84
N LEU A 60 6.63 80.22 -3.76
CA LEU A 60 6.01 79.68 -2.56
C LEU A 60 6.72 78.39 -2.12
N SER A 61 6.92 78.21 -0.81
CA SER A 61 7.27 76.92 -0.19
C SER A 61 6.37 76.69 1.02
N ALA A 62 5.85 75.48 1.21
CA ALA A 62 4.95 75.15 2.31
C ALA A 62 4.94 73.62 2.52
N ASP A 63 4.62 73.17 3.72
CA ASP A 63 4.17 71.79 3.93
C ASP A 63 2.67 71.69 3.62
N VAL A 64 2.27 70.62 2.95
CA VAL A 64 0.86 70.20 2.85
C VAL A 64 0.67 69.01 3.76
N VAL A 65 -0.30 69.09 4.67
CA VAL A 65 -0.64 68.04 5.63
C VAL A 65 -2.01 67.50 5.30
N PHE A 66 -2.12 66.17 5.27
CA PHE A 66 -3.36 65.44 5.04
C PHE A 66 -3.77 64.81 6.36
N TYR A 67 -5.04 64.93 6.72
CA TYR A 67 -5.64 64.31 7.90
C TYR A 67 -6.85 63.46 7.49
N ASN A 68 -7.18 62.48 8.34
CA ASN A 68 -8.50 61.85 8.36
C ASN A 68 -9.04 61.96 9.79
N LYS A 69 -10.26 62.47 9.99
CA LYS A 69 -10.87 62.66 11.32
C LYS A 69 -9.94 63.37 12.30
N LYS A 70 -9.16 64.36 11.81
CA LYS A 70 -8.17 65.17 12.56
C LYS A 70 -6.89 64.42 13.01
N GLU A 71 -6.61 63.21 12.51
CA GLU A 71 -5.33 62.52 12.68
C GLU A 71 -4.43 62.69 11.44
N GLU A 72 -3.15 63.07 11.58
CA GLU A 72 -2.22 63.30 10.44
C GLU A 72 -1.89 61.96 9.74
N ILE A 73 -2.43 61.77 8.53
CA ILE A 73 -2.21 60.58 7.70
C ILE A 73 -1.01 60.73 6.75
N GLY A 74 -0.52 61.95 6.53
CA GLY A 74 0.73 62.18 5.82
C GLY A 74 1.02 63.64 5.46
N ARG A 75 2.23 63.89 4.95
CA ARG A 75 2.79 65.24 4.78
C ARG A 75 3.69 65.31 3.53
N VAL A 76 3.57 66.40 2.77
CA VAL A 76 4.34 66.63 1.53
C VAL A 76 4.83 68.08 1.45
N SER A 77 6.15 68.27 1.44
CA SER A 77 6.74 69.62 1.27
C SER A 77 6.74 70.08 -0.19
N VAL A 78 6.13 71.23 -0.44
CA VAL A 78 6.26 72.03 -1.67
C VAL A 78 7.40 73.04 -1.48
N THR A 79 8.30 73.13 -2.44
CA THR A 79 9.43 74.07 -2.39
C THR A 79 9.60 74.80 -3.72
N ASN A 80 9.82 76.11 -3.65
CA ASN A 80 10.07 77.01 -4.78
C ASN A 80 9.03 76.94 -5.93
N LEU A 81 7.75 76.76 -5.61
CA LEU A 81 6.66 76.81 -6.60
C LEU A 81 6.52 78.24 -7.16
N GLY A 82 6.74 78.43 -8.45
CA GLY A 82 6.78 79.76 -9.09
C GLY A 82 5.43 80.48 -9.13
N PHE A 83 5.46 81.75 -9.53
CA PHE A 83 4.24 82.54 -9.78
C PHE A 83 3.46 81.98 -10.98
N GLU A 84 2.13 81.86 -10.84
CA GLU A 84 1.22 81.18 -11.78
C GLU A 84 1.55 79.68 -12.01
N GLU A 85 2.38 79.06 -11.16
CA GLU A 85 2.62 77.61 -11.18
C GLU A 85 1.67 76.84 -10.25
N ALA A 86 1.39 75.59 -10.64
CA ALA A 86 0.61 74.63 -9.87
C ALA A 86 1.38 73.30 -9.72
N LYS A 87 1.28 72.66 -8.55
CA LYS A 87 1.89 71.37 -8.24
C LYS A 87 0.92 70.46 -7.52
N GLN A 88 0.64 69.31 -8.13
CA GLN A 88 -0.05 68.20 -7.48
C GLN A 88 0.85 67.59 -6.39
N VAL A 89 0.26 67.33 -5.23
CA VAL A 89 0.87 66.61 -4.10
C VAL A 89 -0.08 65.52 -3.63
N TRP A 90 0.46 64.42 -3.10
CA TRP A 90 -0.34 63.27 -2.70
C TRP A 90 0.31 62.48 -1.57
N VAL A 91 -0.53 61.80 -0.79
CA VAL A 91 -0.16 60.75 0.16
C VAL A 91 -0.81 59.43 -0.27
N SER A 92 -0.21 58.30 0.09
CA SER A 92 -0.82 56.97 -0.09
C SER A 92 -1.32 56.47 1.25
N TYR A 93 -2.58 56.03 1.30
CA TYR A 93 -3.32 55.72 2.50
C TYR A 93 -4.18 54.48 2.25
N SER A 94 -4.37 53.63 3.27
CA SER A 94 -5.39 52.57 3.21
C SER A 94 -6.68 53.14 3.80
N LEU A 95 -7.77 53.05 3.06
CA LEU A 95 -9.08 53.51 3.51
C LEU A 95 -9.64 52.56 4.59
N PRO A 96 -10.06 53.03 5.77
CA PRO A 96 -10.88 52.22 6.67
C PRO A 96 -12.36 52.38 6.30
N ALA A 97 -13.17 51.35 6.59
CA ALA A 97 -14.61 51.33 6.33
C ALA A 97 -15.39 52.46 7.05
N GLY A 98 -16.58 52.77 6.54
CA GLY A 98 -17.54 53.75 7.06
C GLY A 98 -17.22 55.20 6.68
N GLU A 99 -17.93 56.15 7.31
CA GLU A 99 -17.79 57.60 7.09
C GLU A 99 -16.37 58.07 7.42
N GLN A 100 -15.67 58.70 6.46
CA GLN A 100 -14.35 59.33 6.61
C GLN A 100 -14.45 60.86 6.44
N GLU A 101 -13.58 61.59 7.12
CA GLU A 101 -13.51 63.06 7.08
C GLU A 101 -12.07 63.43 6.68
N LEU A 102 -11.78 63.50 5.37
CA LEU A 102 -10.47 63.93 4.91
C LEU A 102 -10.37 65.45 4.96
N GLU A 103 -9.30 65.94 5.57
CA GLU A 103 -8.98 67.37 5.70
C GLU A 103 -7.57 67.60 5.14
N VAL A 104 -7.35 68.72 4.45
CA VAL A 104 -6.04 69.11 3.96
C VAL A 104 -5.72 70.55 4.37
N GLU A 105 -4.59 70.70 5.05
CA GLU A 105 -4.06 71.99 5.50
C GLU A 105 -2.75 72.31 4.78
N LEU A 106 -2.53 73.59 4.53
CA LEU A 106 -1.19 74.15 4.34
C LEU A 106 -0.60 74.52 5.72
N VAL A 107 0.68 74.26 5.96
CA VAL A 107 1.37 74.71 7.18
C VAL A 107 2.79 75.20 6.85
N GLN A 108 3.36 76.03 7.72
CA GLN A 108 4.73 76.56 7.59
C GLN A 108 4.98 77.24 6.21
N ALA A 109 3.98 77.95 5.70
CA ALA A 109 4.03 78.52 4.36
C ALA A 109 4.87 79.81 4.31
N ILE A 110 5.80 79.88 3.36
CA ILE A 110 6.77 80.96 3.17
C ILE A 110 6.73 81.41 1.71
N GLY A 111 6.38 82.68 1.50
CA GLY A 111 6.32 83.32 0.18
C GLY A 111 7.48 84.29 -0.05
N THR A 112 7.90 84.47 -1.30
CA THR A 112 8.87 85.51 -1.69
C THR A 112 8.22 86.55 -2.59
N ARG A 113 8.36 87.84 -2.25
CA ARG A 113 7.75 88.97 -2.98
C ARG A 113 8.74 89.67 -3.92
N ASP A 114 8.21 90.52 -4.81
CA ASP A 114 8.97 91.36 -5.75
C ASP A 114 10.15 92.08 -5.07
N GLY A 115 11.37 91.64 -5.40
CA GLY A 115 12.62 92.17 -4.83
C GLY A 115 13.38 91.17 -3.93
N GLY A 116 12.83 89.98 -3.68
CA GLY A 116 13.48 88.94 -2.87
C GLY A 116 13.24 89.06 -1.36
N GLU A 117 12.18 89.77 -0.97
CA GLU A 117 11.72 89.79 0.43
C GLU A 117 11.00 88.47 0.74
N VAL A 118 11.55 87.71 1.69
CA VAL A 118 10.97 86.46 2.21
C VAL A 118 9.96 86.82 3.30
N VAL A 119 8.79 86.20 3.25
CA VAL A 119 7.63 86.50 4.08
C VAL A 119 7.06 85.19 4.61
N ASP A 120 7.14 85.00 5.93
CA ASP A 120 6.38 83.97 6.62
C ASP A 120 4.88 84.33 6.53
N ILE A 121 4.06 83.41 6.03
CA ILE A 121 2.61 83.58 5.94
C ILE A 121 2.03 83.19 7.31
N PRO A 122 1.26 84.05 7.99
CA PRO A 122 0.71 83.73 9.30
C PRO A 122 -0.48 82.78 9.17
N ASP A 123 -0.67 81.89 10.14
CA ASP A 123 -1.69 80.83 10.13
C ASP A 123 -3.12 81.34 9.86
N GLU A 124 -3.46 82.56 10.31
CA GLU A 124 -4.73 83.25 10.06
C GLU A 124 -5.00 83.56 8.56
N GLN A 125 -3.96 83.56 7.71
CA GLN A 125 -4.05 83.65 6.24
C GLN A 125 -3.88 82.28 5.55
N ILE A 126 -3.69 81.20 6.31
CA ILE A 126 -3.52 79.84 5.80
C ILE A 126 -4.78 78.99 6.09
N ALA A 127 -5.49 79.28 7.19
CA ALA A 127 -6.81 78.70 7.50
C ALA A 127 -7.88 78.95 6.42
N ASP A 128 -7.73 80.03 5.63
CA ASP A 128 -8.54 80.27 4.41
C ASP A 128 -8.35 79.18 3.32
N PHE A 129 -7.44 78.23 3.51
CA PHE A 129 -7.18 77.07 2.65
C PHE A 129 -7.48 75.71 3.31
N GLU A 130 -8.14 75.69 4.47
CA GLU A 130 -8.72 74.46 5.03
C GLU A 130 -9.77 73.91 4.05
N ILE A 131 -9.48 72.74 3.47
CA ILE A 131 -10.39 72.03 2.56
C ILE A 131 -10.70 70.67 3.17
N SER A 132 -11.96 70.27 3.21
CA SER A 132 -12.37 68.94 3.64
C SER A 132 -13.35 68.27 2.68
N ARG A 133 -13.34 66.93 2.67
CA ARG A 133 -14.25 66.07 1.89
C ARG A 133 -14.67 64.89 2.78
N VAL A 134 -15.98 64.76 2.99
CA VAL A 134 -16.60 63.62 3.68
C VAL A 134 -17.11 62.62 2.65
N PHE A 135 -16.96 61.33 2.92
CA PHE A 135 -17.45 60.21 2.10
C PHE A 135 -17.63 58.97 2.98
N ASN A 136 -18.49 58.05 2.55
CA ASN A 136 -18.58 56.71 3.16
C ASN A 136 -17.75 55.74 2.32
N ILE A 137 -16.96 54.89 2.96
CA ILE A 137 -16.28 53.76 2.32
C ILE A 137 -17.01 52.50 2.70
N ASP A 138 -17.43 51.75 1.70
CA ASP A 138 -18.03 50.43 1.90
C ASP A 138 -16.96 49.36 2.10
N THR A 139 -17.37 48.19 2.57
CA THR A 139 -16.57 46.98 2.40
C THR A 139 -16.91 46.34 1.04
N ASP A 140 -16.11 45.38 0.65
CA ASP A 140 -16.22 44.50 -0.52
C ASP A 140 -15.65 43.18 0.04
N THR A 141 -16.55 42.29 0.46
CA THR A 141 -16.22 41.17 1.36
C THR A 141 -15.75 39.93 0.58
N ASP A 142 -16.32 39.65 -0.60
CA ASP A 142 -15.90 38.55 -1.49
C ASP A 142 -14.80 38.95 -2.51
N GLY A 143 -14.83 40.19 -3.02
CA GLY A 143 -13.93 40.71 -4.06
C GLY A 143 -14.54 40.83 -5.48
N ASP A 144 -15.86 40.95 -5.65
CA ASP A 144 -16.58 41.00 -6.94
C ASP A 144 -16.46 42.35 -7.71
N ASP A 145 -16.08 43.45 -7.04
CA ASP A 145 -16.22 44.88 -7.42
C ASP A 145 -17.60 45.53 -7.07
N ILE A 146 -18.53 44.82 -6.40
CA ILE A 146 -19.67 45.37 -5.65
C ILE A 146 -19.26 45.53 -4.15
N GLY A 147 -20.11 46.10 -3.29
CA GLY A 147 -19.83 46.20 -1.85
C GLY A 147 -21.08 46.03 -0.98
N ASP A 148 -20.86 45.69 0.30
CA ASP A 148 -21.82 45.17 1.31
C ASP A 148 -23.09 46.03 1.54
N THR A 149 -23.22 47.23 0.94
CA THR A 149 -24.45 48.05 1.00
C THR A 149 -25.33 47.95 -0.26
N GLU A 150 -24.79 47.47 -1.39
CA GLU A 150 -25.53 47.31 -2.66
C GLU A 150 -25.53 45.87 -3.22
N ASP A 151 -24.80 44.92 -2.63
CA ASP A 151 -24.91 43.49 -2.97
C ASP A 151 -26.15 42.81 -2.34
N THR A 152 -26.25 41.49 -2.55
CA THR A 152 -27.32 40.59 -2.14
C THR A 152 -26.84 39.15 -1.84
N ASP A 153 -25.52 38.93 -1.81
CA ASP A 153 -24.80 37.66 -1.62
C ASP A 153 -23.38 38.06 -1.13
N ASP A 154 -23.32 38.83 -0.02
CA ASP A 154 -22.16 39.63 0.44
C ASP A 154 -20.81 38.87 0.54
N ASP A 155 -20.83 37.54 0.62
CA ASP A 155 -19.64 36.67 0.66
C ASP A 155 -19.54 35.64 -0.48
N ASN A 156 -20.51 35.63 -1.40
CA ASN A 156 -20.55 34.83 -2.64
C ASN A 156 -20.57 33.30 -2.43
N ASP A 157 -21.18 32.86 -1.34
CA ASP A 157 -21.54 31.45 -1.07
C ASP A 157 -22.67 30.93 -2.00
N GLY A 158 -23.57 31.82 -2.45
CA GLY A 158 -24.73 31.49 -3.27
C GLY A 158 -26.08 31.45 -2.53
N LEU A 159 -26.14 31.98 -1.31
CA LEU A 159 -27.33 32.13 -0.47
C LEU A 159 -27.60 33.61 -0.20
N GLU A 160 -28.70 34.16 -0.74
CA GLU A 160 -28.99 35.59 -0.57
C GLU A 160 -29.08 36.00 0.91
N ASP A 161 -28.45 37.11 1.32
CA ASP A 161 -28.40 37.57 2.74
C ASP A 161 -29.77 37.77 3.42
N THR A 162 -30.83 37.91 2.62
CA THR A 162 -32.22 37.96 3.12
C THR A 162 -32.83 36.59 3.43
N ASP A 163 -32.32 35.51 2.82
CA ASP A 163 -32.64 34.11 3.15
C ASP A 163 -31.78 33.65 4.35
N GLU A 164 -30.56 34.19 4.48
CA GLU A 164 -29.65 34.04 5.62
C GLU A 164 -30.16 34.65 6.93
N GLU A 165 -30.64 35.91 6.95
CA GLU A 165 -31.30 36.48 8.14
C GLU A 165 -32.48 35.59 8.59
N GLY A 166 -33.09 34.87 7.65
CA GLY A 166 -34.13 33.88 7.88
C GLY A 166 -33.66 32.54 8.50
N ARG A 167 -32.37 32.20 8.37
CA ARG A 167 -31.74 30.95 8.83
C ARG A 167 -30.93 31.15 10.11
N GLY A 168 -30.24 32.28 10.23
CA GLY A 168 -29.35 32.62 11.34
C GLY A 168 -27.86 32.42 11.05
N THR A 169 -27.49 32.39 9.77
CA THR A 169 -26.11 32.44 9.25
C THR A 169 -25.54 33.87 9.34
N ASP A 170 -24.26 34.05 8.97
CA ASP A 170 -23.51 35.31 9.08
C ASP A 170 -23.00 35.74 7.68
N PRO A 171 -23.72 36.63 6.94
CA PRO A 171 -23.51 36.94 5.51
C PRO A 171 -22.13 37.46 5.06
N LEU A 172 -21.17 37.53 5.97
CA LEU A 172 -19.79 37.96 5.73
C LEU A 172 -18.81 36.80 5.94
N LYS A 173 -19.30 35.55 5.88
CA LYS A 173 -18.61 34.30 6.19
C LYS A 173 -19.32 33.10 5.49
N PRO A 174 -18.83 32.64 4.32
CA PRO A 174 -19.48 31.63 3.44
C PRO A 174 -19.80 30.25 4.05
N ASP A 175 -19.38 30.02 5.28
CA ASP A 175 -19.34 28.77 6.03
C ASP A 175 -19.53 29.27 7.47
N THR A 176 -20.75 29.27 8.01
CA THR A 176 -21.09 30.04 9.22
C THR A 176 -20.47 29.44 10.48
N ASP A 177 -20.41 28.12 10.62
CA ASP A 177 -19.89 27.47 11.83
C ASP A 177 -18.42 27.02 11.74
N GLY A 178 -17.88 26.75 10.55
CA GLY A 178 -16.47 26.48 10.30
C GLY A 178 -16.10 25.02 10.00
N ASP A 179 -17.04 24.17 9.57
CA ASP A 179 -16.76 22.79 9.13
C ASP A 179 -16.22 22.73 7.68
N GLY A 180 -16.55 23.74 6.88
CA GLY A 180 -16.06 23.93 5.51
C GLY A 180 -16.81 23.14 4.44
N LEU A 181 -18.04 22.71 4.68
CA LEU A 181 -19.12 22.97 3.72
C LEU A 181 -19.36 24.49 3.64
N ASN A 182 -20.25 24.92 2.73
CA ASN A 182 -20.69 26.30 2.66
C ASN A 182 -22.20 26.36 2.93
N ASP A 183 -22.70 27.46 3.48
CA ASP A 183 -24.05 27.55 4.02
C ASP A 183 -25.11 27.18 2.97
N LYS A 184 -24.84 27.52 1.70
CA LYS A 184 -25.63 27.13 0.53
C LYS A 184 -25.60 25.63 0.23
N GLN A 185 -24.44 24.98 0.28
CA GLN A 185 -24.28 23.53 0.07
C GLN A 185 -25.11 22.76 1.09
N GLU A 186 -25.01 23.13 2.37
CA GLU A 186 -25.81 22.54 3.44
C GLU A 186 -27.31 22.72 3.21
N VAL A 187 -27.73 23.93 2.86
CA VAL A 187 -29.14 24.26 2.59
C VAL A 187 -29.73 23.45 1.43
N ASP A 188 -28.94 23.19 0.39
CA ASP A 188 -29.37 22.37 -0.76
C ASP A 188 -29.28 20.85 -0.48
N ALA A 189 -28.39 20.42 0.42
CA ALA A 189 -28.32 19.05 0.94
C ALA A 189 -29.44 18.73 1.96
N GLY A 190 -29.96 19.75 2.66
CA GLY A 190 -30.98 19.63 3.71
C GLY A 190 -30.42 19.62 5.14
N LEU A 191 -29.18 20.06 5.30
CA LEU A 191 -28.40 20.15 6.53
C LEU A 191 -28.68 21.49 7.27
N ASN A 192 -27.82 21.87 8.22
CA ASN A 192 -28.09 22.96 9.16
C ASN A 192 -26.86 23.87 9.39
N PRO A 193 -26.73 24.99 8.64
CA PRO A 193 -25.53 25.85 8.56
C PRO A 193 -25.28 26.75 9.78
N VAL A 194 -25.56 26.22 10.96
CA VAL A 194 -25.21 26.79 12.27
C VAL A 194 -24.77 25.68 13.24
N ARG A 195 -24.50 24.47 12.72
CA ARG A 195 -23.98 23.29 13.41
C ARG A 195 -23.22 22.37 12.42
N SER A 196 -21.90 22.28 12.62
CA SER A 196 -20.92 21.36 12.02
C SER A 196 -21.13 19.84 12.30
N ASP A 197 -22.40 19.45 12.48
CA ASP A 197 -22.93 18.18 13.00
C ASP A 197 -24.44 18.42 13.10
N THR A 198 -25.22 18.00 12.09
CA THR A 198 -26.63 18.35 11.90
C THR A 198 -27.56 17.59 12.83
N ASP A 199 -27.30 16.32 13.14
CA ASP A 199 -28.22 15.49 13.93
C ASP A 199 -27.76 15.20 15.38
N GLY A 200 -26.46 15.29 15.66
CA GLY A 200 -25.88 15.32 17.00
C GLY A 200 -25.16 14.06 17.47
N ASP A 201 -24.66 13.20 16.58
CA ASP A 201 -23.97 11.95 16.97
C ASP A 201 -22.46 12.12 17.27
N GLY A 202 -21.80 13.09 16.64
CA GLY A 202 -20.40 13.44 16.83
C GLY A 202 -19.52 13.33 15.58
N HIS A 203 -20.06 12.86 14.46
CA HIS A 203 -19.47 13.06 13.13
C HIS A 203 -19.88 14.43 12.56
N GLY A 204 -19.12 14.95 11.59
CA GLY A 204 -19.36 16.27 11.00
C GLY A 204 -19.92 16.15 9.59
N ASP A 205 -20.84 17.04 9.22
CA ASP A 205 -21.68 16.95 8.01
C ASP A 205 -20.94 16.76 6.69
N LYS A 206 -19.66 17.14 6.68
CA LYS A 206 -18.71 17.03 5.57
C LYS A 206 -18.01 15.68 5.42
N GLU A 207 -17.76 15.01 6.55
CA GLU A 207 -17.07 13.72 6.64
C GLU A 207 -18.03 12.54 6.88
N ASP A 208 -19.27 12.84 7.26
CA ASP A 208 -20.38 11.91 7.46
C ASP A 208 -21.07 11.58 6.12
N LEU A 209 -21.35 10.30 5.87
CA LEU A 209 -22.08 9.83 4.66
C LEU A 209 -23.61 9.80 4.84
N PHE A 210 -24.10 9.85 6.08
CA PHE A 210 -25.52 9.93 6.45
C PHE A 210 -25.86 11.10 7.42
N PRO A 211 -25.48 12.37 7.16
CA PRO A 211 -25.56 13.53 8.09
C PRO A 211 -26.97 14.03 8.46
N THR A 212 -27.97 13.16 8.41
CA THR A 212 -29.33 13.37 8.93
C THR A 212 -29.86 12.15 9.71
N ASN A 213 -29.00 11.17 10.00
CA ASN A 213 -29.32 9.88 10.61
C ASN A 213 -28.27 9.41 11.65
N GLY A 214 -28.00 10.26 12.65
CA GLY A 214 -27.06 10.08 13.76
C GLY A 214 -27.17 8.77 14.52
N LYS A 215 -26.47 7.77 13.96
CA LYS A 215 -26.66 6.32 14.10
C LYS A 215 -25.80 5.59 13.08
N GLU A 216 -25.68 6.17 11.89
CA GLU A 216 -24.86 5.74 10.76
C GLU A 216 -24.03 6.96 10.32
N TRP A 217 -22.77 6.77 9.96
CA TRP A 217 -21.86 7.85 9.53
C TRP A 217 -20.91 7.43 8.39
N ALA A 218 -20.85 6.14 8.08
CA ALA A 218 -20.01 5.50 7.08
C ALA A 218 -20.81 4.39 6.38
N ASP A 219 -20.34 4.02 5.18
CA ASP A 219 -20.99 3.26 4.09
C ASP A 219 -19.81 2.63 3.30
N ALA A 220 -19.17 1.61 3.89
CA ALA A 220 -17.84 1.17 3.46
C ALA A 220 -17.80 0.64 2.01
N ASP A 221 -18.80 -0.16 1.61
CA ASP A 221 -18.99 -0.64 0.23
C ASP A 221 -19.62 0.39 -0.73
N SER A 222 -20.26 1.44 -0.18
CA SER A 222 -21.09 2.42 -0.90
C SER A 222 -22.39 1.88 -1.54
N ASP A 223 -23.06 0.89 -0.93
CA ASP A 223 -24.44 0.46 -1.28
C ASP A 223 -25.48 1.56 -0.98
N GLY A 224 -25.30 2.30 0.12
CA GLY A 224 -26.28 3.24 0.65
C GLY A 224 -27.04 2.74 1.89
N VAL A 225 -26.58 1.66 2.52
CA VAL A 225 -26.81 1.32 3.93
C VAL A 225 -25.54 1.68 4.72
N GLY A 226 -25.64 1.93 6.02
CA GLY A 226 -24.49 2.27 6.85
C GLY A 226 -24.09 1.17 7.82
N ASP A 227 -22.80 1.15 8.19
CA ASP A 227 -22.09 0.09 8.93
C ASP A 227 -22.73 -0.33 10.29
N ASN A 228 -23.65 0.46 10.89
CA ASN A 228 -24.33 0.05 12.13
C ASN A 228 -25.69 -0.62 11.87
N SER A 229 -26.07 -0.77 10.61
CA SER A 229 -27.36 -1.31 10.14
C SER A 229 -27.26 -2.36 9.03
N ASP A 230 -26.14 -2.49 8.33
CA ASP A 230 -25.90 -3.66 7.46
C ASP A 230 -25.37 -4.87 8.24
N ILE A 231 -24.89 -5.88 7.51
CA ILE A 231 -24.49 -7.21 7.99
C ILE A 231 -23.34 -7.81 7.15
N ASP A 232 -22.68 -7.01 6.31
CA ASP A 232 -21.82 -7.40 5.17
C ASP A 232 -21.16 -6.09 4.67
N ASP A 233 -20.53 -5.33 5.57
CA ASP A 233 -20.29 -3.87 5.41
C ASP A 233 -19.36 -3.51 4.22
N ASP A 234 -18.50 -4.43 3.78
CA ASP A 234 -17.65 -4.31 2.58
C ASP A 234 -18.19 -5.02 1.32
N ASN A 235 -19.26 -5.81 1.47
CA ASN A 235 -19.96 -6.59 0.45
C ASN A 235 -19.13 -7.66 -0.29
N ASP A 236 -18.09 -8.24 0.34
CA ASP A 236 -17.42 -9.46 -0.16
C ASP A 236 -18.35 -10.70 -0.09
N GLY A 237 -19.41 -10.64 0.74
CA GLY A 237 -20.38 -11.71 0.94
C GLY A 237 -20.13 -12.56 2.18
N LEU A 238 -19.25 -12.13 3.09
CA LEU A 238 -18.96 -12.70 4.40
C LEU A 238 -19.41 -11.74 5.50
N SER A 239 -20.48 -12.09 6.20
CA SER A 239 -21.07 -11.21 7.22
C SER A 239 -20.21 -11.00 8.47
N ASP A 240 -20.29 -9.81 9.09
CA ASP A 240 -19.48 -9.32 10.22
C ASP A 240 -19.59 -10.12 11.55
N GLU A 241 -20.60 -10.99 11.72
CA GLU A 241 -20.64 -12.00 12.79
C GLU A 241 -19.72 -13.21 12.50
N ASP A 242 -19.62 -13.59 11.23
CA ASP A 242 -18.89 -14.76 10.72
C ASP A 242 -17.41 -14.42 10.42
N GLU A 243 -17.12 -13.21 9.95
CA GLU A 243 -15.78 -12.60 9.83
C GLU A 243 -15.03 -12.51 11.17
N LYS A 244 -15.68 -11.89 12.15
CA LYS A 244 -15.21 -11.76 13.54
C LYS A 244 -14.99 -13.11 14.22
N ALA A 245 -15.52 -14.19 13.64
CA ALA A 245 -15.26 -15.57 14.04
C ALA A 245 -14.17 -16.27 13.21
N PHE A 246 -13.84 -15.74 12.03
CA PHE A 246 -12.77 -16.18 11.13
C PHE A 246 -11.44 -15.49 11.47
N GLY A 247 -11.35 -14.17 11.32
CA GLY A 247 -10.14 -13.37 11.63
C GLY A 247 -10.08 -11.98 10.99
N SER A 248 -10.88 -11.73 9.96
CA SER A 248 -10.91 -10.53 9.11
C SER A 248 -11.37 -9.24 9.82
N ASP A 249 -11.17 -8.09 9.15
CA ASP A 249 -11.68 -6.77 9.56
C ASP A 249 -12.88 -6.36 8.67
N PRO A 250 -14.13 -6.31 9.19
CA PRO A 250 -15.38 -6.12 8.42
C PRO A 250 -15.56 -4.91 7.50
N LEU A 251 -14.53 -4.11 7.29
CA LEU A 251 -14.57 -2.89 6.49
C LEU A 251 -13.57 -2.95 5.31
N ASP A 252 -12.96 -4.12 5.06
CA ASP A 252 -11.88 -4.31 4.09
C ASP A 252 -11.86 -5.76 3.56
N ALA A 253 -12.56 -5.97 2.44
CA ALA A 253 -12.90 -7.26 1.81
C ALA A 253 -11.73 -8.20 1.40
N ASP A 254 -10.49 -7.85 1.74
CA ASP A 254 -9.21 -8.48 1.40
C ASP A 254 -8.26 -8.05 2.54
N THR A 255 -8.42 -8.65 3.73
CA THR A 255 -7.92 -8.07 5.01
C THR A 255 -6.39 -7.89 5.04
N ASP A 256 -5.63 -8.52 4.13
CA ASP A 256 -4.17 -8.46 4.09
C ASP A 256 -3.47 -8.01 2.78
N ASP A 257 -4.24 -7.49 1.79
CA ASP A 257 -3.77 -6.99 0.47
C ASP A 257 -3.18 -8.08 -0.48
N ASP A 258 -3.55 -9.36 -0.35
CA ASP A 258 -3.11 -10.47 -1.22
C ASP A 258 -3.83 -10.51 -2.59
N GLY A 259 -5.13 -10.22 -2.62
CA GLY A 259 -5.98 -10.30 -3.82
C GLY A 259 -6.98 -11.47 -3.85
N VAL A 260 -7.06 -12.28 -2.80
CA VAL A 260 -8.19 -13.18 -2.45
C VAL A 260 -9.09 -12.43 -1.46
N SER A 261 -10.42 -12.61 -1.56
CA SER A 261 -11.35 -12.01 -0.59
C SER A 261 -11.55 -12.92 0.64
N ASP A 262 -11.84 -12.34 1.80
CA ASP A 262 -11.95 -13.10 3.07
C ASP A 262 -13.01 -14.25 2.98
N ASN A 263 -14.03 -14.11 2.14
CA ASN A 263 -15.00 -15.16 1.79
C ASN A 263 -14.43 -16.28 0.92
N GLU A 264 -13.61 -15.93 -0.09
CA GLU A 264 -12.94 -16.91 -0.96
C GLU A 264 -11.85 -17.66 -0.18
N GLU A 265 -11.08 -16.95 0.64
CA GLU A 265 -10.18 -17.51 1.65
C GLU A 265 -10.87 -18.53 2.57
N LYS A 266 -11.99 -18.14 3.18
CA LYS A 266 -12.78 -19.03 4.04
C LYS A 266 -13.37 -20.24 3.31
N ILE A 267 -13.49 -20.19 1.99
CA ILE A 267 -13.86 -21.32 1.14
C ILE A 267 -12.66 -22.25 0.88
N HIS A 268 -11.45 -21.69 0.72
CA HIS A 268 -10.23 -22.43 0.39
C HIS A 268 -9.49 -22.99 1.62
N GLY A 269 -9.42 -22.26 2.73
CA GLY A 269 -8.90 -22.73 4.02
C GLY A 269 -7.76 -21.91 4.65
N SER A 270 -7.44 -20.76 4.07
CA SER A 270 -6.40 -19.81 4.49
C SER A 270 -6.78 -19.01 5.75
N ASP A 271 -5.93 -18.04 6.14
CA ASP A 271 -6.00 -17.25 7.36
C ASP A 271 -5.78 -15.75 7.03
N PRO A 272 -6.84 -14.90 7.13
CA PRO A 272 -7.02 -13.59 6.47
C PRO A 272 -6.19 -12.45 7.11
N GLN A 273 -4.95 -12.76 7.42
CA GLN A 273 -3.97 -11.91 8.11
C GLN A 273 -2.53 -12.25 7.63
N LYS A 274 -2.40 -13.02 6.55
CA LYS A 274 -1.18 -13.55 5.93
C LYS A 274 -1.39 -13.82 4.42
N PRO A 275 -0.79 -12.99 3.53
CA PRO A 275 -0.65 -13.21 2.08
C PRO A 275 0.20 -14.42 1.63
N ASP A 276 0.34 -15.41 2.52
CA ASP A 276 1.24 -16.57 2.50
C ASP A 276 0.90 -17.35 3.78
N SER A 277 -0.15 -18.18 3.70
CA SER A 277 -0.85 -18.68 4.89
C SER A 277 -0.08 -19.74 5.68
N ASP A 278 0.65 -20.63 5.02
CA ASP A 278 1.47 -21.66 5.66
C ASP A 278 2.97 -21.30 5.80
N ASN A 279 3.44 -20.29 5.05
CA ASN A 279 4.79 -19.71 5.06
C ASN A 279 5.84 -20.50 4.24
N ASP A 280 5.41 -21.17 3.17
CA ASP A 280 6.29 -21.66 2.09
C ASP A 280 6.83 -20.52 1.20
N GLY A 281 6.04 -19.48 0.93
CA GLY A 281 6.45 -18.31 0.14
C GLY A 281 5.99 -18.25 -1.32
N ILE A 282 5.10 -19.14 -1.75
CA ILE A 282 4.02 -18.80 -2.68
C ILE A 282 2.99 -17.95 -1.89
N SER A 283 2.09 -17.24 -2.57
CA SER A 283 0.96 -16.55 -1.94
C SER A 283 -0.34 -17.28 -2.25
N ASP A 284 -1.28 -17.24 -1.31
CA ASP A 284 -2.60 -17.87 -1.36
C ASP A 284 -3.31 -17.58 -2.70
N LYS A 285 -3.20 -16.33 -3.20
CA LYS A 285 -3.67 -15.95 -4.54
C LYS A 285 -3.10 -16.81 -5.68
N ASP A 286 -1.78 -17.05 -5.73
CA ASP A 286 -1.14 -17.79 -6.82
C ASP A 286 -1.41 -19.30 -6.70
N GLU A 287 -1.50 -19.83 -5.47
CA GLU A 287 -1.89 -21.22 -5.20
C GLU A 287 -3.32 -21.54 -5.60
N ILE A 288 -4.29 -20.69 -5.26
CA ILE A 288 -5.70 -20.85 -5.65
C ILE A 288 -5.86 -20.81 -7.18
N ASP A 289 -5.08 -19.97 -7.87
CA ASP A 289 -5.04 -19.91 -9.34
C ASP A 289 -4.37 -21.15 -9.97
N ALA A 290 -3.42 -21.78 -9.28
CA ALA A 290 -2.81 -23.05 -9.67
C ALA A 290 -3.70 -24.28 -9.37
N GLY A 291 -4.49 -24.23 -8.29
CA GLY A 291 -5.29 -25.33 -7.76
C GLY A 291 -4.63 -26.12 -6.61
N LEU A 292 -3.66 -25.49 -5.93
CA LEU A 292 -2.98 -25.98 -4.71
C LEU A 292 -3.82 -25.68 -3.45
N ASN A 293 -3.22 -25.79 -2.26
CA ASN A 293 -3.91 -25.68 -0.98
C ASN A 293 -3.17 -24.73 0.00
N PRO A 294 -3.56 -23.45 0.11
CA PRO A 294 -2.85 -22.40 0.87
C PRO A 294 -2.55 -22.61 2.36
N ALA A 295 -2.92 -23.75 2.93
CA ALA A 295 -2.72 -24.07 4.34
C ALA A 295 -1.86 -25.34 4.55
N ASP A 296 -1.12 -25.79 3.52
CA ASP A 296 -0.54 -27.13 3.43
C ASP A 296 0.62 -27.20 2.41
N SER A 297 1.79 -26.70 2.82
CA SER A 297 3.02 -26.45 2.03
C SER A 297 3.73 -27.67 1.39
N ASP A 298 3.01 -28.76 1.17
CA ASP A 298 3.45 -30.06 0.65
C ASP A 298 2.17 -30.73 0.11
N SER A 299 1.63 -30.17 -0.99
CA SER A 299 0.25 -30.35 -1.45
C SER A 299 -0.14 -31.82 -1.73
N ASP A 300 0.82 -32.68 -2.06
CA ASP A 300 0.60 -34.12 -2.29
C ASP A 300 1.19 -35.06 -1.21
N HIS A 301 1.95 -34.52 -0.26
CA HIS A 301 2.55 -35.18 0.89
C HIS A 301 3.73 -36.13 0.56
N ASP A 302 4.48 -35.81 -0.49
CA ASP A 302 5.76 -36.42 -0.84
C ASP A 302 6.88 -36.08 0.17
N GLY A 303 6.98 -34.81 0.58
CA GLY A 303 8.05 -34.29 1.44
C GLY A 303 9.02 -33.28 0.80
N VAL A 304 8.76 -32.83 -0.44
CA VAL A 304 9.22 -31.53 -0.95
C VAL A 304 8.18 -30.45 -0.59
N GLU A 305 8.60 -29.18 -0.56
CA GLU A 305 7.69 -28.03 -0.38
C GLU A 305 7.28 -27.48 -1.77
N ASP A 306 6.02 -27.08 -2.00
CA ASP A 306 5.48 -26.67 -3.32
C ASP A 306 6.36 -25.61 -4.02
N ASN A 307 6.90 -24.64 -3.28
CA ASN A 307 7.88 -23.65 -3.74
C ASN A 307 9.17 -24.26 -4.34
N ILE A 308 9.69 -25.35 -3.77
CA ILE A 308 10.91 -26.05 -4.18
C ILE A 308 10.61 -26.91 -5.40
N GLU A 309 9.42 -27.50 -5.47
CA GLU A 309 8.95 -28.21 -6.67
C GLU A 309 8.90 -27.29 -7.90
N TYR A 310 8.44 -26.05 -7.75
CA TYR A 310 8.56 -25.04 -8.82
C TYR A 310 10.01 -24.67 -9.17
N GLU A 311 10.99 -24.82 -8.26
CA GLU A 311 12.43 -24.68 -8.59
C GLU A 311 13.02 -25.93 -9.28
N LEU A 312 12.54 -27.13 -8.94
CA LEU A 312 12.95 -28.41 -9.54
C LEU A 312 12.33 -28.64 -10.93
N GLY A 313 11.07 -28.24 -11.10
CA GLY A 313 10.25 -28.45 -12.29
C GLY A 313 9.34 -29.68 -12.25
N THR A 314 8.99 -30.14 -11.05
CA THR A 314 8.03 -31.21 -10.74
C THR A 314 6.57 -30.66 -10.77
N ASP A 315 5.59 -31.45 -10.35
CA ASP A 315 4.15 -31.11 -10.37
C ASP A 315 3.56 -31.33 -8.96
N PRO A 316 3.31 -30.28 -8.13
CA PRO A 316 2.95 -30.40 -6.70
C PRO A 316 1.61 -31.07 -6.36
N LEU A 317 1.03 -31.80 -7.31
CA LEU A 317 -0.18 -32.59 -7.16
C LEU A 317 0.08 -34.06 -7.56
N ASN A 318 1.35 -34.47 -7.68
CA ASN A 318 1.79 -35.76 -8.20
C ASN A 318 3.15 -36.23 -7.60
N PRO A 319 3.15 -37.10 -6.56
CA PRO A 319 4.33 -37.41 -5.73
C PRO A 319 5.26 -38.47 -6.35
N ASP A 320 5.42 -38.46 -7.67
CA ASP A 320 6.12 -39.44 -8.51
C ASP A 320 6.15 -38.85 -9.94
N SER A 321 6.95 -37.80 -10.16
CA SER A 321 6.86 -36.93 -11.36
C SER A 321 7.20 -37.59 -12.70
N ASP A 322 7.75 -38.81 -12.71
CA ASP A 322 8.07 -39.54 -13.94
C ASP A 322 7.55 -41.00 -14.07
N ASP A 323 6.73 -41.46 -13.12
CA ASP A 323 6.17 -42.83 -13.00
C ASP A 323 7.24 -43.94 -12.71
N ASP A 324 8.42 -43.63 -12.15
CA ASP A 324 9.42 -44.60 -11.64
C ASP A 324 8.91 -45.39 -10.42
N GLY A 325 8.27 -44.70 -9.48
CA GLY A 325 7.81 -45.25 -8.20
C GLY A 325 8.77 -45.08 -7.02
N LEU A 326 9.85 -44.32 -7.15
CA LEU A 326 10.29 -43.43 -6.08
C LEU A 326 9.29 -42.25 -5.93
N THR A 327 9.61 -41.29 -5.08
CA THR A 327 8.85 -40.04 -4.93
C THR A 327 9.85 -38.89 -4.97
N ASP A 328 9.44 -37.72 -5.43
CA ASP A 328 10.32 -36.60 -5.76
C ASP A 328 11.22 -36.19 -4.55
N GLY A 329 10.67 -36.20 -3.33
CA GLY A 329 11.38 -35.97 -2.07
C GLY A 329 12.22 -37.16 -1.60
N LYS A 330 11.80 -38.40 -1.92
CA LYS A 330 12.64 -39.60 -1.72
C LYS A 330 13.88 -39.53 -2.62
N GLU A 331 13.74 -39.03 -3.83
CA GLU A 331 14.80 -38.81 -4.80
C GLU A 331 15.74 -37.68 -4.39
N VAL A 332 15.19 -36.53 -4.00
CA VAL A 332 15.95 -35.41 -3.41
C VAL A 332 16.74 -35.85 -2.16
N GLU A 333 16.25 -36.80 -1.37
CA GLU A 333 17.01 -37.38 -0.23
C GLU A 333 18.24 -38.20 -0.68
N ILE A 334 18.16 -38.94 -1.79
CA ILE A 334 19.28 -39.79 -2.29
C ILE A 334 20.19 -39.07 -3.29
N GLY A 335 19.72 -38.00 -3.92
CA GLY A 335 20.45 -37.21 -4.91
C GLY A 335 20.25 -37.63 -6.36
N THR A 336 19.14 -38.31 -6.66
CA THR A 336 18.66 -38.57 -8.03
C THR A 336 17.91 -37.35 -8.59
N ASN A 337 17.20 -37.51 -9.70
CA ASN A 337 16.54 -36.43 -10.43
C ASN A 337 15.07 -36.79 -10.72
N PRO A 338 14.08 -36.20 -9.99
CA PRO A 338 12.64 -36.47 -10.11
C PRO A 338 11.95 -36.34 -11.48
N LEU A 339 12.72 -36.13 -12.55
CA LEU A 339 12.27 -35.99 -13.93
C LEU A 339 12.99 -37.00 -14.86
N GLN A 340 13.66 -38.01 -14.27
CA GLN A 340 14.44 -39.06 -14.92
C GLN A 340 14.47 -40.40 -14.14
N SER A 341 13.61 -41.33 -14.53
CA SER A 341 13.48 -42.73 -14.07
C SER A 341 14.69 -43.67 -14.36
N ASP A 342 15.89 -43.09 -14.43
CA ASP A 342 17.21 -43.59 -14.85
C ASP A 342 18.11 -42.33 -14.85
N THR A 343 18.57 -41.92 -13.67
CA THR A 343 19.24 -40.61 -13.47
C THR A 343 20.55 -40.51 -14.24
N ASP A 344 21.35 -41.59 -14.26
CA ASP A 344 22.69 -41.60 -14.85
C ASP A 344 22.78 -42.17 -16.28
N GLY A 345 21.81 -42.98 -16.70
CA GLY A 345 21.71 -43.53 -18.05
C GLY A 345 22.30 -44.94 -18.25
N ASP A 346 22.55 -45.71 -17.18
CA ASP A 346 22.86 -47.16 -17.22
C ASP A 346 21.76 -47.95 -17.96
N GLY A 347 20.49 -47.69 -17.60
CA GLY A 347 19.32 -48.45 -18.06
C GLY A 347 18.61 -49.30 -16.99
N VAL A 348 19.06 -49.27 -15.73
CA VAL A 348 18.32 -49.68 -14.53
C VAL A 348 17.61 -48.43 -13.94
N PRO A 349 16.31 -48.49 -13.61
CA PRO A 349 15.61 -47.39 -12.95
C PRO A 349 16.06 -47.17 -11.51
N ASP A 350 15.99 -45.94 -11.03
CA ASP A 350 16.54 -45.49 -9.75
C ASP A 350 15.91 -46.22 -8.54
N GLN A 351 14.64 -46.65 -8.60
CA GLN A 351 14.04 -47.52 -7.57
C GLN A 351 14.74 -48.88 -7.40
N LEU A 352 15.39 -49.37 -8.46
CA LEU A 352 15.97 -50.71 -8.56
C LEU A 352 17.51 -50.72 -8.55
N ASP A 353 18.13 -49.55 -8.65
CA ASP A 353 19.58 -49.39 -8.67
C ASP A 353 20.15 -49.25 -7.24
N MET A 354 21.37 -49.76 -7.00
CA MET A 354 22.08 -49.61 -5.73
C MET A 354 23.09 -48.45 -5.74
N PHE A 355 23.43 -47.92 -6.92
CA PHE A 355 24.22 -46.70 -7.11
C PHE A 355 23.60 -45.76 -8.18
N PRO A 356 22.36 -45.23 -8.00
CA PRO A 356 21.59 -44.45 -9.01
C PRO A 356 22.22 -43.16 -9.60
N ILE A 357 23.50 -42.89 -9.33
CA ILE A 357 24.26 -41.71 -9.75
C ILE A 357 25.62 -42.07 -10.36
N ASN A 358 25.82 -43.34 -10.73
CA ASN A 358 27.08 -43.92 -11.17
C ASN A 358 26.89 -44.99 -12.27
N ALA A 359 26.70 -44.56 -13.53
CA ALA A 359 26.51 -45.42 -14.72
C ALA A 359 27.66 -46.40 -15.10
N GLU A 360 28.58 -46.70 -14.18
CA GLU A 360 29.53 -47.83 -14.25
C GLU A 360 29.23 -48.92 -13.18
N GLU A 361 28.22 -48.74 -12.30
CA GLU A 361 27.77 -49.71 -11.28
C GLU A 361 26.25 -49.66 -11.07
N SER A 362 25.59 -50.82 -11.00
CA SER A 362 24.15 -50.92 -10.70
C SER A 362 23.74 -52.09 -9.79
N VAL A 363 24.73 -52.83 -9.24
CA VAL A 363 24.53 -53.95 -8.31
C VAL A 363 25.60 -53.92 -7.22
N ASP A 364 25.15 -54.14 -5.98
CA ASP A 364 25.94 -54.44 -4.78
C ASP A 364 25.40 -55.80 -4.26
N THR A 365 26.24 -56.84 -4.26
CA THR A 365 25.78 -58.22 -4.06
C THR A 365 25.90 -58.70 -2.60
N ASP A 366 26.85 -58.19 -1.82
CA ASP A 366 27.02 -58.50 -0.40
C ASP A 366 26.48 -57.41 0.55
N LEU A 367 26.30 -56.19 0.03
CA LEU A 367 25.90 -54.95 0.72
C LEU A 367 27.01 -54.31 1.59
N ASP A 368 28.28 -54.40 1.16
CA ASP A 368 29.43 -53.64 1.68
C ASP A 368 29.37 -52.14 1.33
N GLY A 369 28.86 -51.80 0.14
CA GLY A 369 28.83 -50.44 -0.41
C GLY A 369 29.86 -50.17 -1.50
N VAL A 370 30.47 -51.21 -2.09
CA VAL A 370 31.23 -51.16 -3.36
C VAL A 370 30.44 -51.93 -4.42
N GLY A 371 30.44 -51.44 -5.67
CA GLY A 371 29.71 -52.08 -6.76
C GLY A 371 30.49 -53.22 -7.42
N ASN A 372 29.75 -54.15 -8.01
CA ASN A 372 30.25 -55.38 -8.65
C ASN A 372 31.22 -55.19 -9.86
N ASN A 373 31.63 -53.97 -10.23
CA ASN A 373 32.66 -53.71 -11.26
C ASN A 373 33.95 -53.06 -10.71
N GLU A 374 33.94 -52.44 -9.52
CA GLU A 374 35.11 -51.98 -8.75
C GLU A 374 35.50 -52.97 -7.63
N ASP A 375 34.56 -53.76 -7.09
CA ASP A 375 34.88 -54.79 -6.10
C ASP A 375 35.68 -55.97 -6.70
N THR A 376 36.17 -56.83 -5.82
CA THR A 376 37.07 -57.95 -6.10
C THR A 376 36.81 -59.18 -5.21
N ASP A 377 35.73 -59.19 -4.43
CA ASP A 377 35.30 -60.24 -3.48
C ASP A 377 33.76 -60.20 -3.40
N ASP A 378 33.10 -60.22 -4.57
CA ASP A 378 31.69 -59.87 -4.88
C ASP A 378 30.59 -60.41 -3.93
N ASP A 379 30.88 -61.42 -3.11
CA ASP A 379 29.96 -62.01 -2.12
C ASP A 379 30.52 -62.13 -0.68
N ASN A 380 31.70 -61.57 -0.44
CA ASN A 380 32.44 -61.49 0.84
C ASN A 380 32.78 -62.85 1.49
N ASP A 381 32.89 -63.91 0.70
CA ASP A 381 33.41 -65.23 1.12
C ASP A 381 34.91 -65.20 1.53
N THR A 382 35.66 -64.17 1.11
CA THR A 382 37.13 -64.01 1.21
C THR A 382 37.95 -64.66 0.09
N LEU A 383 37.35 -64.84 -1.08
CA LEU A 383 37.98 -65.42 -2.27
C LEU A 383 37.83 -64.47 -3.46
N GLU A 384 38.95 -63.87 -3.90
CA GLU A 384 38.90 -62.92 -5.01
C GLU A 384 38.25 -63.55 -6.27
N ASP A 385 37.34 -62.86 -6.97
CA ASP A 385 36.62 -63.40 -8.15
C ASP A 385 37.56 -63.87 -9.29
N VAL A 386 38.77 -63.32 -9.33
CA VAL A 386 39.85 -63.79 -10.22
C VAL A 386 40.45 -65.14 -9.81
N GLU A 387 40.44 -65.49 -8.52
CA GLU A 387 40.72 -66.83 -8.02
C GLU A 387 39.53 -67.76 -8.25
N GLU A 388 38.30 -67.32 -7.98
CA GLU A 388 37.08 -68.09 -8.24
C GLU A 388 36.89 -68.51 -9.69
N HIS A 389 36.99 -67.57 -10.63
CA HIS A 389 36.97 -67.88 -12.07
C HIS A 389 38.11 -68.86 -12.44
N SER A 390 39.15 -68.99 -11.61
CA SER A 390 40.21 -69.99 -11.77
C SER A 390 39.87 -71.36 -11.16
N PHE A 391 38.97 -71.45 -10.18
CA PHE A 391 38.44 -72.69 -9.60
C PHE A 391 37.17 -73.20 -10.31
N GLY A 392 36.28 -72.30 -10.72
CA GLY A 392 35.03 -72.56 -11.42
C GLY A 392 33.76 -72.24 -10.63
N SER A 393 33.89 -71.64 -9.45
CA SER A 393 32.80 -71.12 -8.60
C SER A 393 32.12 -69.89 -9.22
N ASN A 394 31.18 -69.30 -8.48
CA ASN A 394 30.32 -68.20 -8.89
C ASN A 394 30.44 -67.02 -7.90
N PRO A 395 31.09 -65.91 -8.27
CA PRO A 395 31.33 -64.77 -7.38
C PRO A 395 30.15 -64.04 -6.77
N LEU A 396 28.93 -64.38 -7.20
CA LEU A 396 27.71 -63.78 -6.67
C LEU A 396 27.04 -64.70 -5.62
N LYS A 397 27.79 -65.63 -5.01
CA LYS A 397 27.26 -66.71 -4.15
C LYS A 397 28.35 -67.47 -3.36
N ALA A 398 28.67 -66.96 -2.16
CA ALA A 398 29.71 -67.44 -1.23
C ALA A 398 29.78 -68.96 -0.95
N ASP A 399 28.68 -69.68 -1.12
CA ASP A 399 28.59 -71.16 -1.13
C ASP A 399 28.05 -71.52 -2.51
N SER A 400 28.89 -71.89 -3.47
CA SER A 400 28.48 -71.97 -4.88
C SER A 400 27.44 -73.05 -5.17
N ASP A 401 27.37 -74.14 -4.39
CA ASP A 401 26.54 -75.32 -4.71
C ASP A 401 25.51 -75.75 -3.65
N ASP A 402 25.37 -74.97 -2.57
CA ASP A 402 24.45 -75.16 -1.44
C ASP A 402 24.80 -76.36 -0.53
N ASP A 403 26.10 -76.68 -0.40
CA ASP A 403 26.66 -77.69 0.52
C ASP A 403 26.62 -77.26 2.00
N GLY A 404 26.84 -75.97 2.27
CA GLY A 404 27.00 -75.41 3.62
C GLY A 404 28.44 -75.15 4.06
N LEU A 405 29.41 -75.29 3.15
CA LEU A 405 30.75 -74.67 3.22
C LEU A 405 30.80 -73.47 2.27
N THR A 406 31.67 -72.51 2.54
CA THR A 406 31.95 -71.42 1.59
C THR A 406 33.07 -71.81 0.61
N ASP A 407 33.16 -71.15 -0.54
CA ASP A 407 34.12 -71.51 -1.59
C ASP A 407 35.59 -71.29 -1.15
N SER A 408 35.85 -70.31 -0.28
CA SER A 408 37.10 -70.13 0.48
C SER A 408 37.33 -71.23 1.53
N GLU A 409 36.30 -71.65 2.30
CA GLU A 409 36.41 -72.78 3.23
C GLU A 409 36.68 -74.11 2.51
N GLU A 410 36.10 -74.32 1.34
CA GLU A 410 36.36 -75.46 0.45
C GLU A 410 37.79 -75.44 -0.11
N LYS A 411 38.25 -74.28 -0.59
CA LYS A 411 39.62 -74.05 -1.05
C LYS A 411 40.67 -74.34 0.03
N ASP A 412 40.42 -73.95 1.28
CA ASP A 412 41.35 -74.15 2.40
C ASP A 412 41.31 -75.61 2.93
N GLN A 413 40.17 -76.31 2.80
CA GLN A 413 40.05 -77.75 3.06
C GLN A 413 40.59 -78.63 1.91
N GLY A 414 40.58 -78.10 0.68
CA GLY A 414 41.01 -78.76 -0.55
C GLY A 414 39.93 -79.62 -1.22
N THR A 415 38.66 -79.35 -0.92
CA THR A 415 37.46 -79.91 -1.59
C THR A 415 37.19 -79.15 -2.90
N ASN A 416 35.95 -79.00 -3.37
CA ASN A 416 35.66 -78.52 -4.73
C ASN A 416 34.40 -77.62 -4.77
N PRO A 417 34.55 -76.29 -4.86
CA PRO A 417 33.51 -75.21 -4.93
C PRO A 417 32.39 -75.29 -6.00
N VAL A 418 32.07 -76.47 -6.53
CA VAL A 418 30.99 -76.74 -7.50
C VAL A 418 30.55 -78.23 -7.46
N SER A 419 30.85 -78.95 -6.36
CA SER A 419 30.46 -80.35 -6.16
C SER A 419 30.42 -80.78 -4.68
N ALA A 420 29.31 -80.47 -3.99
CA ALA A 420 28.80 -80.87 -2.65
C ALA A 420 28.83 -82.37 -2.25
N ASP A 421 29.82 -83.12 -2.72
CA ASP A 421 30.16 -84.54 -2.53
C ASP A 421 31.44 -84.78 -3.35
N THR A 422 32.53 -84.08 -3.00
CA THR A 422 33.79 -84.00 -3.77
C THR A 422 34.34 -85.40 -4.11
N ASP A 423 34.18 -86.35 -3.20
CA ASP A 423 34.70 -87.70 -3.34
C ASP A 423 33.69 -88.73 -3.90
N SER A 424 32.42 -88.32 -4.06
CA SER A 424 31.29 -89.08 -4.61
C SER A 424 30.92 -90.34 -3.80
N ASP A 425 30.95 -90.23 -2.47
CA ASP A 425 30.52 -91.22 -1.47
C ASP A 425 29.01 -91.14 -1.17
N GLY A 426 28.42 -89.94 -1.27
CA GLY A 426 27.02 -89.66 -0.97
C GLY A 426 26.77 -89.03 0.40
N GLN A 427 27.77 -88.34 0.96
CA GLN A 427 27.65 -87.36 2.05
C GLN A 427 27.99 -85.97 1.48
N LEU A 428 27.57 -84.90 2.16
CA LEU A 428 28.00 -83.54 1.85
C LEU A 428 29.41 -83.30 2.40
N ASP A 429 30.19 -82.41 1.78
CA ASP A 429 31.54 -82.11 2.24
C ASP A 429 31.49 -81.35 3.59
N SER A 430 30.45 -80.55 3.85
CA SER A 430 30.10 -80.01 5.18
C SER A 430 29.74 -81.06 6.24
N GLU A 431 29.33 -82.27 5.86
CA GLU A 431 28.89 -83.34 6.80
C GLU A 431 29.91 -84.50 6.98
N ASP A 432 30.95 -84.66 6.14
CA ASP A 432 31.87 -85.81 6.21
C ASP A 432 33.14 -85.61 7.07
N GLU A 433 33.66 -86.72 7.65
CA GLU A 433 34.94 -86.72 8.39
C GLU A 433 36.17 -86.93 7.50
N GLU A 434 36.02 -87.35 6.23
CA GLU A 434 37.11 -87.70 5.33
C GLU A 434 37.02 -87.17 3.85
N PRO A 435 36.38 -86.01 3.50
CA PRO A 435 35.77 -85.64 2.18
C PRO A 435 36.64 -85.63 0.90
N LEU A 436 37.87 -86.12 0.98
CA LEU A 436 38.82 -86.27 -0.14
C LEU A 436 39.23 -87.75 -0.36
N LYS A 437 38.47 -88.73 0.13
CA LYS A 437 38.91 -90.14 0.25
C LYS A 437 37.80 -91.14 -0.13
N PRO A 438 37.40 -91.22 -1.43
CA PRO A 438 36.19 -91.89 -1.92
C PRO A 438 35.85 -93.14 -1.13
N SER A 439 34.88 -93.03 -0.23
CA SER A 439 34.86 -93.89 0.94
C SER A 439 34.79 -95.36 0.50
N ARG A 440 35.70 -96.17 1.06
CA ARG A 440 35.96 -97.51 0.50
C ARG A 440 34.71 -98.37 0.61
N GLN A 441 34.00 -98.51 -0.53
CA GLN A 441 32.80 -99.33 -0.69
C GLN A 441 32.77 -100.48 0.30
N SER A 442 31.86 -100.39 1.27
CA SER A 442 31.72 -101.39 2.31
C SER A 442 31.28 -102.71 1.68
N LEU A 443 32.26 -103.54 1.31
CA LEU A 443 32.09 -104.85 0.67
C LEU A 443 31.52 -105.92 1.62
N PHE A 444 30.67 -105.48 2.56
CA PHE A 444 29.84 -106.34 3.40
C PHE A 444 28.42 -106.44 2.85
N SER A 445 28.33 -107.33 1.86
CA SER A 445 27.13 -108.03 1.42
C SER A 445 26.17 -108.41 2.57
N GLY A 446 25.23 -107.52 2.86
CA GLY A 446 23.94 -107.82 3.48
C GLY A 446 23.88 -107.88 5.01
N SER A 447 22.70 -107.51 5.52
CA SER A 447 22.22 -107.75 6.88
C SER A 447 23.00 -107.06 8.03
N MET A 448 22.68 -105.78 8.30
CA MET A 448 21.90 -105.41 9.51
C MET A 448 21.46 -103.93 9.53
N ALA A 449 20.47 -103.57 8.71
CA ALA A 449 19.68 -102.35 8.91
C ALA A 449 18.73 -102.53 10.12
N ALA A 450 19.30 -102.50 11.33
CA ALA A 450 18.63 -102.89 12.57
C ALA A 450 18.68 -101.83 13.68
N LYS A 451 18.52 -100.54 13.30
CA LYS A 451 18.25 -99.42 14.21
C LYS A 451 17.62 -98.24 13.45
N ARG A 452 16.73 -97.51 14.16
CA ARG A 452 16.22 -96.16 13.81
C ARG A 452 15.49 -95.95 12.47
N ILE A 453 14.43 -96.74 12.24
CA ILE A 453 13.20 -96.19 11.64
C ILE A 453 12.01 -96.61 12.51
N VAL A 454 11.54 -95.70 13.38
CA VAL A 454 10.13 -95.34 13.69
C VAL A 454 10.20 -94.20 14.72
N GLN A 455 10.10 -92.95 14.27
CA GLN A 455 9.63 -91.84 15.12
C GLN A 455 8.66 -90.88 14.41
N PHE A 456 8.07 -91.32 13.28
CA PHE A 456 7.02 -90.63 12.54
C PHE A 456 5.64 -91.32 12.69
N SER A 457 5.26 -91.67 13.92
CA SER A 457 3.94 -92.27 14.24
C SER A 457 3.08 -91.45 15.21
N ALA A 458 3.52 -90.24 15.57
CA ALA A 458 2.80 -89.33 16.46
C ALA A 458 1.99 -88.27 15.69
N LEU A 459 2.62 -87.54 14.77
CA LEU A 459 2.01 -86.38 14.11
C LEU A 459 0.84 -86.76 13.16
N LEU A 460 1.04 -87.78 12.32
CA LEU A 460 0.02 -88.22 11.35
C LEU A 460 -1.28 -88.70 12.03
N SER A 461 -1.15 -89.29 13.22
CA SER A 461 -2.28 -89.72 14.06
C SER A 461 -3.06 -88.56 14.67
N PHE A 462 -2.42 -87.41 14.89
CA PHE A 462 -3.06 -86.22 15.46
C PHE A 462 -3.87 -85.45 14.40
N ILE A 463 -3.30 -85.30 13.19
CA ILE A 463 -3.98 -84.66 12.04
C ILE A 463 -5.23 -85.45 11.64
N LEU A 464 -5.14 -86.79 11.56
CA LEU A 464 -6.30 -87.66 11.30
C LEU A 464 -7.39 -87.57 12.38
N PHE A 465 -7.02 -87.30 13.64
CA PHE A 465 -8.00 -87.15 14.73
C PHE A 465 -8.81 -85.84 14.59
N ILE A 466 -8.15 -84.74 14.23
CA ILE A 466 -8.81 -83.43 14.03
C ILE A 466 -9.81 -83.50 12.86
N VAL A 467 -9.41 -84.07 11.72
CA VAL A 467 -10.28 -84.20 10.53
C VAL A 467 -11.53 -85.05 10.82
N PHE A 468 -11.38 -86.16 11.54
CA PHE A 468 -12.53 -87.01 11.92
C PHE A 468 -13.41 -86.40 13.00
N TYR A 469 -12.86 -85.61 13.94
CA TYR A 469 -13.66 -84.95 14.98
C TYR A 469 -14.54 -83.84 14.40
N GLY A 470 -14.01 -83.04 13.47
CA GLY A 470 -14.78 -82.00 12.76
C GLY A 470 -16.02 -82.56 12.05
N CYS A 471 -15.84 -83.65 11.29
CA CYS A 471 -16.94 -84.31 10.58
C CYS A 471 -17.99 -84.97 11.50
N TYR A 472 -17.64 -85.31 12.74
CA TYR A 472 -18.55 -85.93 13.70
C TYR A 472 -19.43 -84.91 14.44
N VAL A 473 -18.92 -83.72 14.73
CA VAL A 473 -19.66 -82.66 15.45
C VAL A 473 -20.75 -82.05 14.56
N GLN A 474 -20.50 -81.90 13.26
CA GLN A 474 -21.43 -81.22 12.33
C GLN A 474 -22.67 -82.02 11.93
N LYS A 475 -22.94 -83.18 12.57
CA LYS A 475 -24.13 -84.02 12.30
C LYS A 475 -24.97 -84.33 13.54
N LYS A 476 -24.84 -83.55 14.62
CA LYS A 476 -25.69 -83.72 15.81
C LYS A 476 -26.01 -82.44 16.61
N ARG A 477 -26.31 -81.35 15.91
CA ARG A 477 -27.23 -80.29 16.35
C ARG A 477 -28.12 -79.89 15.18
#